data_AF-A0A256ZQW1-F1
#
_entry.id   AF-A0A256ZQW1-F1
#
_cell.length_a   1.000
_cell.length_b   1.000
_cell.length_c   1.000
_cell.angle_alpha   90.00
_cell.angle_beta   90.00
_cell.angle_gamma   90.00
#
_symmetry.space_group_name_H-M   'P 1'
#
loop_
_entity.id
_entity.type
_entity.pdbx_description
1 polymer ?
#
loop_
_entity_poly.entity_id
_entity_poly.type
_entity_poly.pdbx_seq_one_letter_code
_entity_poly.pdbx_strand_id
1 'polypeptide(L)'
;MKLKNFSAFMVSPLEKSPIDPDVILVVGNSAQMMRLILGIIWKKNFDGRLYFSSSAYCGVCGDGIAATYTLNKPHLDVPYYGARSFALFQDDELVMGIPT
;
A
#
# COMPACT_ATOMS: atom_id res chain seq x y z
N MET A 1 18.22 -13.69 2.57
CA MET A 1 17.67 -12.34 2.27
C MET A 1 18.46 -11.35 3.12
N LYS A 2 19.31 -10.49 2.53
CA LYS A 2 20.03 -9.46 3.30
C LYS A 2 19.03 -8.35 3.63
N LEU A 3 18.68 -8.20 4.91
CA LEU A 3 17.93 -7.03 5.38
C LEU A 3 18.82 -5.81 5.12
N LYS A 4 18.38 -4.89 4.26
CA LYS A 4 18.97 -3.56 4.20
C LYS A 4 18.67 -2.92 5.56
N ASN A 5 19.71 -2.50 6.28
CA ASN A 5 19.51 -1.75 7.52
C ASN A 5 19.11 -0.32 7.14
N PHE A 6 17.87 0.05 7.48
CA PHE A 6 17.41 1.44 7.39
C PHE A 6 17.60 2.12 8.75
N SER A 7 18.16 3.32 8.76
CA SER A 7 18.26 4.14 9.97
C SER A 7 17.06 5.07 10.16
N ALA A 8 16.31 5.36 9.08
CA ALA A 8 15.13 6.21 9.08
C ALA A 8 14.28 5.93 7.81
N PHE A 9 13.04 6.41 7.82
CA PHE A 9 12.18 6.52 6.63
C PHE A 9 11.52 7.89 6.61
N MET A 10 11.10 8.33 5.43
CA MET A 10 10.40 9.59 5.21
C MET A 10 8.96 9.31 4.78
N VAL A 11 8.03 10.14 5.26
CA VAL A 11 6.64 10.14 4.80
C VAL A 11 6.30 11.55 4.39
N SER A 12 5.68 11.70 3.23
CA SER A 12 5.22 12.99 2.73
C SER A 12 4.01 12.80 1.80
N PRO A 13 3.16 13.82 1.62
CA PRO A 13 2.19 13.83 0.52
C PRO A 13 2.93 13.74 -0.82
N LEU A 14 2.45 12.90 -1.73
CA LEU A 14 3.14 12.61 -3.00
C LEU A 14 3.49 13.89 -3.79
N GLU A 15 2.57 14.85 -3.86
CA GLU A 15 2.76 16.12 -4.57
C GLU A 15 3.84 17.03 -3.95
N LYS A 16 4.22 16.78 -2.70
CA LYS A 16 5.19 17.56 -1.93
C LYS A 16 6.42 16.74 -1.55
N SER A 17 6.59 15.54 -2.12
CA SER A 17 7.71 14.68 -1.78
C SER A 17 9.01 15.30 -2.28
N PRO A 18 10.03 15.49 -1.42
CA PRO A 18 11.32 16.03 -1.83
C PRO A 18 12.21 14.99 -2.52
N ILE A 19 11.79 13.72 -2.53
CA ILE A 19 12.49 12.58 -3.11
C ILE A 19 11.49 11.70 -3.88
N ASP A 20 12.00 10.88 -4.80
CA ASP A 20 11.20 9.80 -5.37
C ASP A 20 10.93 8.76 -4.27
N PRO A 21 9.66 8.51 -3.89
CA PRO A 21 9.34 7.55 -2.85
C PRO A 21 9.64 6.13 -3.33
N ASP A 22 9.94 5.19 -2.43
CA ASP A 22 10.01 3.76 -2.75
C ASP A 22 8.63 3.07 -2.76
N VAL A 23 7.68 3.64 -2.02
CA VAL A 23 6.31 3.15 -1.89
C VAL A 23 5.35 4.32 -1.85
N ILE A 24 4.29 4.25 -2.65
CA ILE A 24 3.16 5.15 -2.60
C ILE A 24 2.01 4.43 -1.90
N LEU A 25 1.44 5.06 -0.87
CA LEU A 25 0.20 4.60 -0.24
C LEU A 25 -0.96 5.44 -0.75
N VAL A 26 -1.98 4.77 -1.29
CA VAL A 26 -3.25 5.39 -1.66
C VAL A 26 -4.33 4.90 -0.71
N VAL A 27 -5.00 5.84 -0.05
CA VAL A 27 -6.17 5.57 0.79
C VAL A 27 -7.42 5.95 0.02
N GLY A 28 -8.45 5.12 0.08
CA GLY A 28 -9.71 5.40 -0.60
C GLY A 28 -10.71 4.26 -0.46
N ASN A 29 -11.92 4.48 -0.94
CA ASN A 29 -12.98 3.49 -0.85
C ASN A 29 -12.87 2.40 -1.92
N SER A 30 -13.75 1.39 -1.82
CA SER A 30 -13.79 0.26 -2.74
C SER A 30 -13.91 0.66 -4.23
N ALA A 31 -14.66 1.71 -4.55
CA ALA A 31 -14.81 2.19 -5.93
C ALA A 31 -13.53 2.85 -6.47
N GLN A 32 -12.76 3.52 -5.62
CA GLN A 32 -11.44 4.05 -5.98
C GLN A 32 -10.42 2.91 -6.13
N MET A 33 -10.42 1.94 -5.21
CA MET A 33 -9.56 0.76 -5.31
C MET A 33 -9.82 -0.03 -6.58
N MET A 34 -11.07 -0.23 -6.99
CA MET A 34 -11.41 -0.90 -8.25
C MET A 34 -10.70 -0.24 -9.45
N ARG A 35 -10.68 1.10 -9.53
CA ARG A 35 -10.01 1.82 -10.62
C ARG A 35 -8.50 1.61 -10.60
N LEU A 36 -7.88 1.62 -9.41
CA LEU A 36 -6.46 1.35 -9.28
C LEU A 36 -6.12 -0.09 -9.68
N ILE A 37 -6.91 -1.07 -9.24
CA ILE A 37 -6.75 -2.47 -9.61
C ILE A 37 -6.81 -2.61 -11.14
N LEU A 38 -7.81 -2.01 -11.80
CA LEU A 38 -7.93 -2.02 -13.25
C LEU A 38 -6.69 -1.44 -13.95
N GLY A 39 -6.15 -0.33 -13.44
CA GLY A 39 -4.91 0.27 -13.96
C GLY A 39 -3.67 -0.60 -13.75
N ILE A 40 -3.58 -1.31 -12.62
CA ILE A 40 -2.47 -2.22 -12.31
C ILE A 40 -2.51 -3.43 -13.24
N ILE A 41 -3.64 -4.14 -13.31
CA ILE A 41 -3.76 -5.39 -14.07
C ILE A 41 -3.66 -5.17 -15.59
N TRP A 42 -3.90 -3.94 -16.07
CA TRP A 42 -3.69 -3.57 -17.47
C TRP A 42 -2.21 -3.59 -17.88
N LYS A 43 -1.29 -3.42 -16.93
CA LYS A 43 0.16 -3.46 -17.24
C LYS A 43 0.58 -4.88 -17.61
N LYS A 44 1.39 -5.01 -18.66
CA LYS A 44 1.84 -6.30 -19.25
C LYS A 44 2.55 -7.26 -18.27
N ASN A 45 3.07 -6.73 -17.17
CA ASN A 45 3.78 -7.51 -16.16
C ASN A 45 2.86 -8.19 -15.13
N PHE A 46 1.54 -8.00 -15.23
CA PHE A 46 0.55 -8.71 -14.43
C PHE A 46 -0.21 -9.72 -15.28
N ASP A 47 -0.65 -10.82 -14.68
CA ASP A 47 -1.41 -11.91 -15.32
C ASP A 47 -2.92 -11.58 -15.46
N GLY A 48 -3.25 -10.29 -15.47
CA GLY A 48 -4.64 -9.81 -15.45
C GLY A 48 -5.31 -9.90 -14.07
N ARG A 49 -4.58 -10.28 -13.01
CA ARG A 49 -5.11 -10.36 -11.65
C ARG A 49 -4.20 -9.68 -10.64
N LEU A 50 -4.83 -9.17 -9.57
CA LEU A 50 -4.14 -8.73 -8.37
C LEU A 50 -4.38 -9.79 -7.28
N TYR A 51 -3.29 -10.35 -6.76
CA TYR A 51 -3.36 -11.26 -5.62
C TYR A 51 -3.16 -10.48 -4.34
N PHE A 52 -4.04 -10.73 -3.37
CA PHE A 52 -4.06 -10.08 -2.09
C PHE A 52 -4.07 -11.13 -0.98
N SER A 53 -3.27 -10.90 0.06
CA SER A 53 -3.27 -11.66 1.30
C SER A 53 -3.15 -10.68 2.46
N SER A 54 -3.94 -10.88 3.51
CA SER A 54 -3.89 -10.04 4.71
C SER A 54 -4.09 -10.87 5.96
N SER A 55 -3.43 -10.43 7.03
CA SER A 55 -3.64 -10.91 8.39
C SER A 55 -4.69 -10.11 9.16
N ALA A 56 -5.17 -9.00 8.60
CA ALA A 56 -6.03 -7.99 9.23
C ALA A 56 -5.48 -7.38 10.54
N TYR A 57 -4.21 -7.64 10.88
CA TYR A 57 -3.56 -7.16 12.10
C TYR A 57 -2.58 -6.01 11.84
N CYS A 58 -1.86 -6.03 10.72
CA CYS A 58 -0.87 -5.02 10.34
C CYS A 58 -1.14 -4.43 8.94
N GLY A 59 -2.41 -4.20 8.59
CA GLY A 59 -2.80 -3.93 7.20
C GLY A 59 -2.19 -2.69 6.54
N VAL A 60 -1.77 -1.68 7.33
CA VAL A 60 -1.14 -0.47 6.77
C VAL A 60 0.39 -0.56 6.80
N CYS A 61 0.99 -0.71 7.98
CA CYS A 61 2.45 -0.70 8.13
C CYS A 61 3.13 -2.00 7.67
N GLY A 62 2.51 -3.15 7.92
CA GLY A 62 3.03 -4.45 7.52
C GLY A 62 2.73 -4.75 6.06
N ASP A 63 1.45 -4.75 5.71
CA ASP A 63 1.01 -5.19 4.38
C ASP A 63 1.07 -4.03 3.36
N GLY A 64 0.48 -2.87 3.66
CA GLY A 64 0.53 -1.70 2.77
C GLY A 64 1.94 -1.16 2.50
N ILE A 65 2.82 -1.08 3.50
CA ILE A 65 4.19 -0.54 3.36
C ILE A 65 5.22 -1.66 3.19
N ALA A 66 5.41 -2.49 4.22
CA ALA A 66 6.56 -3.39 4.26
C ALA A 66 6.45 -4.52 3.21
N ALA A 67 5.26 -5.09 2.99
CA ALA A 67 5.06 -6.11 1.96
C ALA A 67 5.21 -5.51 0.56
N THR A 68 4.61 -4.34 0.30
CA THR A 68 4.79 -3.60 -0.97
C THR A 68 6.26 -3.36 -1.28
N TYR A 69 7.02 -2.82 -0.32
CA TYR A 69 8.45 -2.55 -0.46
C TYR A 69 9.26 -3.84 -0.69
N THR A 70 9.00 -4.86 0.11
CA THR A 70 9.81 -6.09 0.14
C THR A 70 9.55 -6.99 -1.06
N LEU A 71 8.29 -7.11 -1.47
CA LEU A 71 7.86 -7.95 -2.59
C LEU A 71 8.00 -7.22 -3.93
N ASN A 72 8.15 -5.90 -3.90
CA ASN A 72 8.14 -5.02 -5.08
C ASN A 72 6.90 -5.28 -5.96
N LYS A 73 5.74 -5.41 -5.31
CA LYS A 73 4.44 -5.66 -5.94
C LYS A 73 3.36 -4.81 -5.26
N PRO A 74 2.33 -4.35 -5.99
CA PRO A 74 1.19 -3.67 -5.37
C PRO A 74 0.49 -4.57 -4.36
N HIS A 75 0.05 -3.98 -3.25
CA HIS A 75 -0.64 -4.68 -2.18
C HIS A 75 -1.86 -3.88 -1.73
N LEU A 76 -3.06 -4.43 -1.93
CA LEU A 76 -4.29 -3.89 -1.34
C LEU A 76 -4.37 -4.37 0.12
N ASP A 77 -4.99 -3.62 1.04
CA ASP A 77 -5.37 -4.15 2.35
C ASP A 77 -6.53 -3.36 3.00
N VAL A 78 -7.10 -3.94 4.05
CA VAL A 78 -8.09 -3.38 4.94
C VAL A 78 -7.39 -2.80 6.19
N PRO A 79 -7.69 -1.55 6.56
CA PRO A 79 -7.19 -0.94 7.79
C PRO A 79 -7.61 -1.74 9.04
N TYR A 80 -6.62 -2.08 9.85
CA TYR A 80 -6.78 -2.80 11.12
C TYR A 80 -7.22 -1.88 12.27
N TYR A 81 -7.52 -2.45 13.44
CA TYR A 81 -8.00 -1.71 14.61
C TYR A 81 -7.13 -0.50 14.99
N GLY A 82 -5.80 -0.65 14.95
CA GLY A 82 -4.88 0.44 15.27
C GLY A 82 -4.91 1.56 14.24
N ALA A 83 -5.01 1.24 12.94
CA ALA A 83 -5.16 2.26 11.90
C ALA A 83 -6.46 3.07 12.08
N ARG A 84 -7.57 2.41 12.43
CA ARG A 84 -8.85 3.08 12.70
C ARG A 84 -8.80 3.95 13.95
N SER A 85 -8.21 3.43 15.03
CA SER A 85 -8.17 4.12 16.32
C SER A 85 -7.16 5.27 16.38
N PHE A 86 -6.01 5.13 15.72
CA PHE A 86 -4.89 6.08 15.85
C PHE A 86 -4.66 6.94 14.60
N ALA A 87 -5.04 6.45 13.42
CA ALA A 87 -4.89 7.18 12.16
C ALA A 87 -6.25 7.58 11.53
N LEU A 88 -7.35 7.38 12.25
CA LEU A 88 -8.71 7.84 11.91
C LEU A 88 -9.23 7.31 10.56
N PHE A 89 -8.79 6.11 10.16
CA PHE A 89 -9.34 5.44 8.99
C PHE A 89 -10.84 5.15 9.14
N GLN A 90 -11.61 5.43 8.09
CA GLN A 90 -13.06 5.26 8.03
C GLN A 90 -13.46 3.85 7.60
N ASP A 91 -14.70 3.46 7.90
CA ASP A 91 -15.23 2.10 7.66
C ASP A 91 -15.20 1.68 6.20
N ASP A 92 -15.31 2.65 5.28
CA ASP A 92 -15.28 2.41 3.84
C ASP A 92 -13.89 2.49 3.23
N GLU A 93 -12.86 2.90 3.99
CA GLU A 93 -11.51 3.07 3.49
C GLU A 93 -10.73 1.75 3.42
N LEU A 94 -10.00 1.62 2.31
CA LEU A 94 -9.00 0.61 2.02
C LEU A 94 -7.67 1.31 1.74
N VAL A 95 -6.58 0.55 1.81
CA VAL A 95 -5.24 1.06 1.47
C VAL A 95 -4.64 0.25 0.33
N MET A 96 -3.99 0.94 -0.61
CA MET A 96 -3.21 0.31 -1.66
C MET A 96 -1.78 0.82 -1.62
N GLY A 97 -0.85 -0.08 -1.37
CA GLY A 97 0.57 0.15 -1.59
C GLY A 97 0.93 -0.08 -3.05
N ILE A 98 1.68 0.84 -3.65
CA ILE A 98 2.21 0.75 -5.00
C ILE A 98 3.72 0.99 -4.95
N PRO A 99 4.55 0.04 -5.41
CA PRO A 99 5.98 0.26 -5.52
C PRO A 99 6.30 1.11 -6.76
N THR A 100 7.39 1.86 -6.69
CA THR A 100 7.87 2.78 -7.73
C THR A 100 9.12 2.26 -8.44
#